data_AF-A0A8J7A971-F1
#
_entry.id   AF-A0A8J7A971-F1
#
_cell.length_a   1.000
_cell.length_b   1.000
_cell.length_c   1.000
_cell.angle_alpha   90.00
_cell.angle_beta   90.00
_cell.angle_gamma   90.00
#
_symmetry.space_group_name_H-M   'P 1'
#
loop_
_entity.id
_entity.type
_entity.pdbx_description
1 polymer ?
#
loop_
_entity_poly.entity_id
_entity_poly.type
_entity_poly.pdbx_seq_one_letter_code
_entity_poly.pdbx_strand_id
1 'polypeptide(L)'
;MGNSAGAAAGRGRIGDPACRREGTSKFYDALYSYIHSYGFSGVQKLFERFGYRILPSPYKENDLTALKVTPDYSTRLALSLAKIAYLSYQDKKTVAEIVRRWGIDIKHDFRYFNNQGRDTQAFMFRSEQFMVLAFRGSQEPQDWVTNFSTQLRSFTIRRDGATTLSSYKGRVHTGFFLAWAIIEQSVLHQLDRWQQQAFLQGKSLPPLYLTGHSLGGALASMAAAALSDNQIEVAGLYTFGQPRVGDLTFTRQLSQHLDGKVFRFVNNI
;
A
#
# COMPACT_ATOMS: atom_id res chain seq x y z
N MET A 1 18.12 37.32 54.73
CA MET A 1 16.69 36.98 54.54
C MET A 1 16.38 37.02 53.06
N GLY A 2 15.68 36.01 52.55
CA GLY A 2 15.08 36.04 51.20
C GLY A 2 15.84 35.26 50.14
N ASN A 3 15.32 34.07 49.80
CA ASN A 3 15.11 33.73 48.40
C ASN A 3 13.94 32.74 48.30
N SER A 4 12.81 33.19 47.77
CA SER A 4 11.61 32.38 47.50
C SER A 4 11.71 31.80 46.09
N ALA A 5 11.65 30.47 46.02
CA ALA A 5 11.74 29.70 44.80
C ALA A 5 10.38 29.63 44.06
N GLY A 6 10.49 29.55 42.74
CA GLY A 6 9.42 29.69 41.75
C GLY A 6 8.27 28.69 41.86
N ALA A 7 7.10 29.19 41.47
CA ALA A 7 5.96 28.40 41.05
C ALA A 7 6.23 27.77 39.67
N ALA A 8 6.16 26.45 39.56
CA ALA A 8 6.03 25.73 38.30
C ALA A 8 4.85 24.77 38.40
N ALA A 9 3.83 25.05 37.58
CA ALA A 9 2.58 24.32 37.47
C ALA A 9 2.78 22.86 37.03
N GLY A 10 1.90 21.99 37.53
CA GLY A 10 2.02 20.54 37.52
C GLY A 10 2.16 19.90 36.14
N ARG A 11 3.21 19.06 36.01
CA ARG A 11 3.28 17.97 35.04
C ARG A 11 2.85 16.69 35.75
N GLY A 12 1.73 16.11 35.32
CA GLY A 12 1.27 14.80 35.80
C GLY A 12 2.40 13.79 35.72
N ARG A 13 2.78 13.20 36.86
CA ARG A 13 3.82 12.18 36.94
C ARG A 13 3.25 10.84 36.51
N ILE A 14 4.12 10.00 35.96
CA ILE A 14 3.85 8.60 35.62
C ILE A 14 3.25 7.90 36.86
N GLY A 15 2.07 7.29 36.71
CA GLY A 15 1.35 6.60 37.78
C GLY A 15 0.34 7.45 38.56
N ASP A 16 0.11 8.71 38.16
CA ASP A 16 -0.94 9.55 38.76
C ASP A 16 -2.32 8.88 38.62
N PRO A 17 -2.97 8.50 39.74
CA PRO A 17 -4.31 7.90 39.72
C PRO A 17 -5.36 8.75 39.01
N ALA A 18 -5.16 10.07 38.92
CA ALA A 18 -6.06 10.99 38.23
C ALA A 18 -6.10 10.80 36.70
N CYS A 19 -5.10 10.13 36.11
CA CYS A 19 -5.06 9.81 34.67
C CYS A 19 -5.56 8.39 34.34
N ARG A 20 -5.97 7.59 35.34
CA ARG A 20 -6.55 6.26 35.10
C ARG A 20 -7.96 6.40 34.54
N ARG A 21 -8.25 5.71 33.44
CA ARG A 21 -9.65 5.43 33.05
C ARG A 21 -10.18 4.35 34.00
N GLU A 22 -11.36 4.57 34.56
CA GLU A 22 -11.99 3.57 35.42
C GLU A 22 -12.15 2.23 34.66
N GLY A 23 -11.62 1.15 35.25
CA GLY A 23 -11.73 -0.21 34.71
C GLY A 23 -10.48 -0.82 34.07
N THR A 24 -9.34 -0.11 33.96
CA THR A 24 -8.13 -0.72 33.36
C THR A 24 -7.26 -1.49 34.36
N SER A 25 -6.92 -2.74 34.00
CA SER A 25 -6.07 -3.65 34.79
C SER A 25 -4.65 -3.13 34.98
N LYS A 26 -4.08 -3.33 36.19
CA LYS A 26 -2.67 -3.08 36.54
C LYS A 26 -1.66 -3.72 35.57
N PHE A 27 -2.09 -4.76 34.85
CA PHE A 27 -1.30 -5.42 33.81
C PHE A 27 -0.93 -4.47 32.66
N TYR A 28 -1.85 -3.63 32.20
CA TYR A 28 -1.61 -2.73 31.08
C TYR A 28 -0.65 -1.58 31.45
N ASP A 29 -0.70 -1.10 32.70
CA ASP A 29 0.24 -0.11 33.23
C ASP A 29 1.67 -0.70 33.33
N ALA A 30 1.77 -1.95 33.78
CA ALA A 30 3.05 -2.66 33.87
C ALA A 30 3.62 -2.98 32.48
N LEU A 31 2.78 -3.40 31.54
CA LEU A 31 3.18 -3.67 30.16
C LEU A 31 3.62 -2.39 29.44
N TYR A 32 2.88 -1.28 29.62
CA TYR A 32 3.25 0.02 29.08
C TYR A 32 4.61 0.50 29.63
N SER A 33 4.79 0.43 30.95
CA SER A 33 6.05 0.79 31.60
C SER A 33 7.20 -0.08 31.10
N TYR A 34 6.97 -1.39 30.96
CA TYR A 34 7.98 -2.34 30.47
C TYR A 34 8.39 -2.05 29.03
N ILE A 35 7.43 -1.84 28.11
CA ILE A 35 7.70 -1.49 26.71
C ILE A 35 8.54 -0.20 26.63
N HIS A 36 8.21 0.79 27.45
CA HIS A 36 8.90 2.07 27.46
C HIS A 36 10.31 2.00 28.10
N SER A 37 10.50 1.17 29.13
CA SER A 37 11.80 1.04 29.81
C SER A 37 12.79 0.11 29.09
N TYR A 38 12.30 -0.97 28.47
CA TYR A 38 13.16 -2.03 27.94
C TYR A 38 13.30 -2.02 26.41
N GLY A 39 12.49 -1.23 25.69
CA GLY A 39 12.50 -1.17 24.24
C GLY A 39 12.12 -2.49 23.56
N PHE A 40 12.12 -2.51 22.22
CA PHE A 40 11.70 -3.66 21.42
C PHE A 40 12.44 -4.95 21.78
N SER A 41 13.76 -4.89 22.00
CA SER A 41 14.60 -6.05 22.31
C SER A 41 14.26 -6.71 23.66
N GLY A 42 13.85 -5.93 24.68
CA GLY A 42 13.45 -6.51 25.95
C GLY A 42 12.03 -7.09 25.92
N VAL A 43 11.12 -6.46 25.19
CA VAL A 43 9.78 -7.00 24.93
C VAL A 43 9.86 -8.30 24.11
N GLN A 44 10.72 -8.33 23.08
CA GLN A 44 11.01 -9.53 22.30
C GLN A 44 11.47 -10.69 23.20
N LYS A 45 12.49 -10.46 24.04
CA LYS A 45 13.00 -11.46 24.98
C LYS A 45 11.94 -11.96 25.97
N LEU A 46 11.04 -11.09 26.41
CA LEU A 46 9.94 -11.46 27.31
C LEU A 46 8.97 -12.43 26.62
N PHE A 47 8.49 -12.11 25.43
CA PHE A 47 7.56 -12.96 24.69
C PHE A 47 8.23 -14.27 24.25
N GLU A 48 9.49 -14.23 23.84
CA GLU A 48 10.28 -15.42 23.50
C GLU A 48 10.44 -16.36 24.70
N ARG A 49 10.56 -15.83 25.92
CA ARG A 49 10.57 -16.61 27.17
C ARG A 49 9.25 -17.36 27.42
N PHE A 50 8.13 -16.85 26.92
CA PHE A 50 6.82 -17.51 26.99
C PHE A 50 6.50 -18.35 25.74
N GLY A 51 7.50 -18.64 24.90
CA GLY A 51 7.35 -19.47 23.70
C GLY A 51 6.80 -18.74 22.47
N TYR A 52 6.60 -17.42 22.55
CA TYR A 52 6.15 -16.61 21.41
C TYR A 52 7.37 -16.00 20.71
N ARG A 53 7.62 -16.40 19.47
CA ARG A 53 8.70 -15.81 18.67
C ARG A 53 8.25 -14.47 18.09
N ILE A 54 8.76 -13.37 18.63
CA ILE A 54 8.60 -12.04 18.01
C ILE A 54 9.60 -11.93 16.86
N LEU A 55 9.13 -12.13 15.64
CA LEU A 55 9.96 -11.89 14.46
C LEU A 55 10.20 -10.38 14.31
N PRO A 56 11.43 -9.97 13.95
CA PRO A 56 11.67 -8.58 13.61
C PRO A 56 10.77 -8.20 12.42
N SER A 57 10.34 -6.93 12.39
CA SER A 57 9.62 -6.39 11.24
C SER A 57 10.38 -6.77 9.95
N PRO A 58 9.70 -7.38 8.96
CA PRO A 58 10.34 -7.66 7.67
C PRO A 58 10.66 -6.35 6.91
N TYR A 59 10.11 -5.23 7.38
CA TYR A 59 10.32 -3.89 6.84
C TYR A 59 11.49 -3.18 7.51
N LYS A 60 12.38 -2.64 6.68
CA LYS A 60 13.53 -1.82 7.05
C LYS A 60 13.39 -0.43 6.45
N GLU A 61 14.02 0.57 7.07
CA GLU A 61 13.97 1.96 6.61
C GLU A 61 14.55 2.12 5.19
N ASN A 62 15.52 1.30 4.83
CA ASN A 62 16.18 1.30 3.52
C ASN A 62 15.50 0.41 2.46
N ASP A 63 14.28 -0.10 2.72
CA ASP A 63 13.56 -0.92 1.73
C ASP A 63 13.25 -0.15 0.44
N LEU A 64 13.12 1.18 0.49
CA LEU A 64 12.91 2.01 -0.70
C LEU A 64 14.19 2.40 -1.43
N THR A 65 15.38 2.15 -0.87
CA THR A 65 16.66 2.51 -1.54
C THR A 65 16.85 1.75 -2.86
N ALA A 66 16.18 0.60 -3.01
CA ALA A 66 16.16 -0.18 -4.24
C ALA A 66 15.19 0.35 -5.32
N LEU A 67 14.26 1.25 -4.96
CA LEU A 67 13.31 1.89 -5.87
C LEU A 67 13.93 3.11 -6.60
N LYS A 68 15.18 2.96 -7.05
CA LYS A 68 15.69 3.86 -8.09
C LYS A 68 15.08 3.41 -9.41
N VAL A 69 14.42 4.33 -10.11
CA VAL A 69 13.84 4.07 -11.43
C VAL A 69 14.95 3.51 -12.32
N THR A 70 14.81 2.25 -12.70
CA THR A 70 15.75 1.54 -13.57
C THR A 70 14.94 1.05 -14.76
N PRO A 71 15.48 1.18 -15.99
CA PRO A 71 14.79 0.69 -17.18
C PRO A 71 14.68 -0.85 -17.20
N ASP A 72 15.59 -1.52 -16.47
CA ASP A 72 15.70 -2.98 -16.43
C ASP A 72 15.15 -3.61 -15.15
N TYR A 73 14.87 -4.91 -15.23
CA TYR A 73 14.51 -5.73 -14.08
C TYR A 73 15.57 -5.65 -12.96
N SER A 74 15.11 -5.48 -11.72
CA SER A 74 15.95 -5.54 -10.54
C SER A 74 15.32 -6.43 -9.47
N THR A 75 16.05 -7.46 -9.03
CA THR A 75 15.59 -8.35 -7.95
C THR A 75 15.36 -7.59 -6.64
N ARG A 76 16.15 -6.54 -6.38
CA ARG A 76 15.97 -5.69 -5.19
C ARG A 76 14.67 -4.89 -5.28
N LEU A 77 14.39 -4.31 -6.46
CA LEU A 77 13.13 -3.62 -6.74
C LEU A 77 11.94 -4.57 -6.59
N ALA A 78 12.03 -5.76 -7.19
CA ALA A 78 11.01 -6.80 -7.07
C ALA A 78 10.75 -7.18 -5.60
N LEU A 79 11.81 -7.35 -4.80
CA LEU A 79 11.67 -7.63 -3.37
C LEU A 79 11.01 -6.48 -2.60
N SER A 80 11.37 -5.24 -2.88
CA SER A 80 10.73 -4.07 -2.25
C SER A 80 9.24 -4.01 -2.59
N LEU A 81 8.89 -4.23 -3.87
CA LEU A 81 7.49 -4.27 -4.30
C LEU A 81 6.72 -5.49 -3.76
N ALA A 82 7.39 -6.61 -3.52
CA ALA A 82 6.82 -7.77 -2.83
C ALA A 82 6.52 -7.46 -1.36
N LYS A 83 7.45 -6.80 -0.66
CA LYS A 83 7.22 -6.33 0.72
C LYS A 83 6.04 -5.36 0.77
N ILE A 84 5.98 -4.40 -0.15
CA ILE A 84 4.86 -3.44 -0.24
C ILE A 84 3.53 -4.18 -0.54
N ALA A 85 3.53 -5.18 -1.43
CA ALA A 85 2.35 -6.01 -1.67
C ALA A 85 1.93 -6.76 -0.41
N TYR A 86 2.86 -7.30 0.38
CA TYR A 86 2.56 -7.94 1.66
C TYR A 86 2.04 -6.93 2.71
N LEU A 87 2.58 -5.71 2.73
CA LEU A 87 2.14 -4.63 3.62
C LEU A 87 0.68 -4.27 3.42
N SER A 88 0.16 -4.40 2.21
CA SER A 88 -1.24 -4.09 1.90
C SER A 88 -2.26 -4.92 2.69
N TYR A 89 -1.85 -6.06 3.28
CA TYR A 89 -2.71 -6.88 4.14
C TYR A 89 -2.86 -6.35 5.56
N GLN A 90 -2.02 -5.40 5.97
CA GLN A 90 -2.06 -4.77 7.29
C GLN A 90 -3.13 -3.67 7.33
N ASP A 91 -3.51 -3.28 8.54
CA ASP A 91 -4.44 -2.18 8.74
C ASP A 91 -3.81 -0.81 8.40
N LYS A 92 -4.66 0.19 8.14
CA LYS A 92 -4.24 1.55 7.76
C LYS A 92 -3.19 2.16 8.70
N LYS A 93 -3.30 1.95 10.01
CA LYS A 93 -2.37 2.54 10.99
C LYS A 93 -0.98 1.94 10.81
N THR A 94 -0.91 0.62 10.72
CA THR A 94 0.34 -0.13 10.49
C THR A 94 0.99 0.25 9.15
N VAL A 95 0.20 0.32 8.07
CA VAL A 95 0.67 0.76 6.76
C VAL A 95 1.26 2.18 6.84
N ALA A 96 0.53 3.13 7.44
CA ALA A 96 0.99 4.51 7.56
C ALA A 96 2.25 4.64 8.43
N GLU A 97 2.39 3.83 9.49
CA GLU A 97 3.59 3.84 10.32
C GLU A 97 4.82 3.36 9.55
N ILE A 98 4.71 2.27 8.79
CA ILE A 98 5.82 1.73 7.98
C ILE A 98 6.18 2.69 6.86
N VAL A 99 5.20 3.23 6.14
CA VAL A 99 5.42 4.23 5.07
C VAL A 99 6.10 5.49 5.63
N ARG A 100 5.76 5.91 6.86
CA ARG A 100 6.44 7.03 7.52
C ARG A 100 7.91 6.73 7.81
N ARG A 101 8.24 5.50 8.23
CA ARG A 101 9.62 5.06 8.46
C ARG A 101 10.46 5.02 7.18
N TRP A 102 9.82 4.97 6.02
CA TRP A 102 10.47 5.15 4.73
C TRP A 102 10.67 6.63 4.34
N GLY A 103 10.37 7.58 5.23
CA GLY A 103 10.58 9.00 5.02
C GLY A 103 9.45 9.70 4.26
N ILE A 104 8.30 9.05 4.06
CA ILE A 104 7.16 9.63 3.36
C ILE A 104 6.33 10.51 4.30
N ASP A 105 5.95 11.71 3.86
CA ASP A 105 4.98 12.54 4.58
C ASP A 105 3.57 11.96 4.45
N ILE A 106 3.11 11.31 5.52
CA ILE A 106 1.80 10.68 5.59
C ILE A 106 0.62 11.66 5.37
N LYS A 107 0.82 12.96 5.60
CA LYS A 107 -0.25 13.96 5.40
C LYS A 107 -0.45 14.31 3.93
N HIS A 108 0.64 14.44 3.18
CA HIS A 108 0.60 14.99 1.81
C HIS A 108 0.86 13.94 0.74
N ASP A 109 1.65 12.93 1.06
CA ASP A 109 2.23 11.98 0.10
C ASP A 109 1.78 10.53 0.34
N PHE A 110 0.71 10.34 1.12
CA PHE A 110 0.09 9.03 1.37
C PHE A 110 -1.43 9.08 1.26
N ARG A 111 -2.02 8.03 0.71
CA ARG A 111 -3.47 7.82 0.66
C ARG A 111 -3.80 6.35 0.88
N TYR A 112 -4.78 6.08 1.75
CA TYR A 112 -5.38 4.76 1.92
C TYR A 112 -6.77 4.74 1.29
N PHE A 113 -7.07 3.70 0.52
CA PHE A 113 -8.34 3.46 -0.13
C PHE A 113 -9.01 2.26 0.53
N ASN A 114 -10.22 2.46 1.02
CA ASN A 114 -11.02 1.41 1.62
C ASN A 114 -12.46 1.59 1.17
N ASN A 115 -12.97 0.69 0.34
CA ASN A 115 -14.40 0.69 0.01
C ASN A 115 -15.06 -0.57 0.55
N GLN A 116 -15.97 -0.38 1.50
CA GLN A 116 -16.70 -1.44 2.19
C GLN A 116 -17.72 -2.17 1.29
N GLY A 117 -17.99 -1.68 0.07
CA GLY A 117 -18.97 -2.30 -0.82
C GLY A 117 -18.52 -3.57 -1.53
N ARG A 118 -17.20 -3.78 -1.71
CA ARG A 118 -16.59 -5.00 -2.31
C ARG A 118 -15.18 -5.29 -1.78
N ASP A 119 -14.88 -4.86 -0.56
CA ASP A 119 -13.59 -5.07 0.12
C ASP A 119 -12.33 -4.72 -0.69
N THR A 120 -12.43 -3.74 -1.59
CA THR A 120 -11.24 -3.27 -2.30
C THR A 120 -10.45 -2.35 -1.38
N GLN A 121 -9.24 -2.81 -1.05
CA GLN A 121 -8.30 -2.09 -0.23
C GLN A 121 -7.00 -1.88 -0.97
N ALA A 122 -6.52 -0.65 -0.94
CA ALA A 122 -5.27 -0.27 -1.54
C ALA A 122 -4.64 0.87 -0.75
N PHE A 123 -3.35 1.07 -0.91
CA PHE A 123 -2.71 2.29 -0.47
C PHE A 123 -1.77 2.80 -1.56
N MET A 124 -1.58 4.11 -1.56
CA MET A 124 -0.69 4.78 -2.47
C MET A 124 0.19 5.75 -1.71
N PHE A 125 1.44 5.86 -2.14
CA PHE A 125 2.32 6.91 -1.66
C PHE A 125 3.21 7.43 -2.79
N ARG A 126 3.79 8.62 -2.61
CA ARG A 126 4.81 9.15 -3.51
C ARG A 126 6.06 9.58 -2.74
N SER A 127 7.19 9.46 -3.40
CA SER A 127 8.43 10.13 -3.06
C SER A 127 8.74 11.19 -4.14
N GLU A 128 9.88 11.85 -4.04
CA GLU A 128 10.39 12.72 -5.10
C GLU A 128 10.72 11.96 -6.40
N GLN A 129 10.94 10.64 -6.33
CA GLN A 129 11.47 9.85 -7.45
C GLN A 129 10.45 8.91 -8.09
N PHE A 130 9.43 8.50 -7.34
CA PHE A 130 8.44 7.52 -7.82
C PHE A 130 7.18 7.56 -6.97
N MET A 131 6.12 6.97 -7.51
CA MET A 131 4.89 6.65 -6.79
C MET A 131 4.73 5.13 -6.70
N VAL A 132 3.99 4.66 -5.69
CA VAL A 132 3.59 3.25 -5.60
C VAL A 132 2.12 3.16 -5.29
N LEU A 133 1.37 2.37 -6.06
CA LEU A 133 0.00 1.96 -5.76
C LEU A 133 -0.03 0.45 -5.50
N ALA A 134 -0.40 0.08 -4.28
CA ALA A 134 -0.37 -1.30 -3.80
C ALA A 134 -1.77 -1.78 -3.42
N PHE A 135 -2.16 -2.94 -3.94
CA PHE A 135 -3.48 -3.53 -3.71
C PHE A 135 -3.39 -4.74 -2.79
N ARG A 136 -4.32 -4.79 -1.84
CA ARG A 136 -4.56 -5.95 -0.99
C ARG A 136 -5.24 -7.05 -1.80
N GLY A 137 -4.84 -8.29 -1.55
CA GLY A 137 -5.60 -9.45 -2.00
C GLY A 137 -6.62 -9.92 -0.97
N SER A 138 -7.24 -11.07 -1.21
CA SER A 138 -8.19 -11.66 -0.25
C SER A 138 -7.45 -12.39 0.87
N GLN A 139 -8.02 -12.36 2.08
CA GLN A 139 -7.54 -13.17 3.21
C GLN A 139 -7.78 -14.67 2.99
N GLU A 140 -8.80 -15.01 2.21
CA GLU A 140 -9.16 -16.38 1.86
C GLU A 140 -9.05 -16.54 0.33
N PRO A 141 -7.89 -17.00 -0.16
CA PRO A 141 -7.64 -17.17 -1.59
C PRO A 141 -8.66 -18.08 -2.30
N GLN A 142 -9.20 -19.09 -1.62
CA GLN A 142 -10.12 -20.03 -2.25
C GLN A 142 -11.49 -19.41 -2.53
N ASP A 143 -11.93 -18.55 -1.62
CA ASP A 143 -13.24 -17.91 -1.66
C ASP A 143 -13.31 -16.89 -2.79
N TRP A 144 -12.24 -16.14 -3.05
CA TRP A 144 -12.24 -15.22 -4.20
C TRP A 144 -12.29 -15.96 -5.53
N VAL A 145 -11.59 -17.08 -5.69
CA VAL A 145 -11.59 -17.85 -6.96
C VAL A 145 -13.02 -18.27 -7.29
N THR A 146 -13.78 -18.66 -6.27
CA THR A 146 -15.14 -19.19 -6.40
C THR A 146 -16.18 -18.08 -6.55
N ASN A 147 -16.00 -16.95 -5.87
CA ASN A 147 -16.97 -15.85 -5.84
C ASN A 147 -16.84 -14.88 -7.03
N PHE A 148 -15.71 -14.90 -7.76
CA PHE A 148 -15.49 -14.00 -8.89
C PHE A 148 -16.15 -14.52 -10.17
N SER A 149 -16.99 -13.69 -10.81
CA SER A 149 -17.62 -14.01 -12.10
C SER A 149 -16.56 -14.24 -13.18
N THR A 150 -16.51 -15.46 -13.71
CA THR A 150 -15.60 -15.89 -14.80
C THR A 150 -15.90 -15.22 -16.15
N GLN A 151 -16.94 -14.37 -16.21
CA GLN A 151 -17.32 -13.65 -17.42
C GLN A 151 -16.28 -12.59 -17.79
N LEU A 152 -15.97 -12.54 -19.08
CA LEU A 152 -15.13 -11.51 -19.67
C LEU A 152 -15.99 -10.35 -20.20
N ARG A 153 -15.52 -9.11 -20.03
CA ARG A 153 -16.17 -7.90 -20.53
C ARG A 153 -15.19 -6.95 -21.19
N SER A 154 -15.70 -6.02 -22.00
CA SER A 154 -14.90 -4.94 -22.56
C SER A 154 -14.30 -4.07 -21.44
N PHE A 155 -13.06 -3.61 -21.65
CA PHE A 155 -12.37 -2.76 -20.69
C PHE A 155 -12.76 -1.29 -20.89
N THR A 156 -13.22 -0.65 -19.83
CA THR A 156 -13.62 0.76 -19.80
C THR A 156 -12.80 1.49 -18.75
N ILE A 157 -12.59 2.79 -18.94
CA ILE A 157 -11.83 3.62 -18.00
C ILE A 157 -12.62 4.87 -17.67
N ARG A 158 -12.26 5.53 -16.55
CA ARG A 158 -12.72 6.88 -16.26
C ARG A 158 -11.71 7.88 -16.84
N ARG A 159 -12.23 8.84 -17.61
CA ARG A 159 -11.48 9.94 -18.22
C ARG A 159 -12.39 11.17 -18.29
N ASP A 160 -11.89 12.32 -17.86
CA ASP A 160 -12.62 13.60 -17.87
C ASP A 160 -14.01 13.52 -17.22
N GLY A 161 -14.14 12.76 -16.13
CA GLY A 161 -15.39 12.56 -15.40
C GLY A 161 -16.38 11.58 -16.04
N ALA A 162 -16.12 11.11 -17.26
CA ALA A 162 -16.96 10.16 -17.99
C ALA A 162 -16.35 8.74 -17.98
N THR A 163 -17.20 7.72 -18.18
CA THR A 163 -16.75 6.35 -18.46
C THR A 163 -16.65 6.16 -19.96
N THR A 164 -15.47 5.82 -20.45
CA THR A 164 -15.19 5.62 -21.88
C THR A 164 -14.62 4.23 -22.14
N LEU A 165 -14.69 3.78 -23.39
CA LEU A 165 -14.03 2.54 -23.80
C LEU A 165 -12.51 2.76 -23.79
N SER A 166 -11.78 1.81 -23.21
CA SER A 166 -10.32 1.87 -23.20
C SER A 166 -9.74 1.73 -24.61
N SER A 167 -8.56 2.30 -24.83
CA SER A 167 -7.76 2.02 -26.02
C SER A 167 -7.31 0.55 -26.09
N TYR A 168 -7.17 -0.10 -24.92
CA TYR A 168 -6.86 -1.52 -24.81
C TYR A 168 -7.97 -2.39 -25.42
N LYS A 169 -7.55 -3.32 -26.29
CA LYS A 169 -8.38 -4.34 -26.94
C LYS A 169 -8.42 -5.62 -26.10
N GLY A 170 -9.36 -6.49 -26.45
CA GLY A 170 -9.62 -7.72 -25.72
C GLY A 170 -10.60 -7.50 -24.57
N ARG A 171 -10.77 -8.54 -23.75
CA ARG A 171 -11.72 -8.55 -22.66
C ARG A 171 -11.03 -8.87 -21.33
N VAL A 172 -11.48 -8.21 -20.28
CA VAL A 172 -10.99 -8.36 -18.91
C VAL A 172 -11.98 -9.14 -18.07
N HIS A 173 -11.47 -9.78 -17.03
CA HIS A 173 -12.30 -10.48 -16.06
C HIS A 173 -13.22 -9.50 -15.32
N THR A 174 -14.53 -9.74 -15.36
CA THR A 174 -15.56 -8.80 -14.89
C THR A 174 -15.38 -8.43 -13.41
N GLY A 175 -15.15 -9.43 -12.55
CA GLY A 175 -14.96 -9.15 -11.13
C GLY A 175 -13.76 -8.24 -10.85
N PHE A 176 -12.58 -8.52 -11.42
CA PHE A 176 -11.36 -7.72 -11.16
C PHE A 176 -11.52 -6.30 -11.70
N PHE A 177 -12.12 -6.17 -12.88
CA PHE A 177 -12.48 -4.87 -13.43
C PHE A 177 -13.36 -4.07 -12.47
N LEU A 178 -14.45 -4.67 -11.99
CA LEU A 178 -15.39 -3.96 -11.11
C LEU A 178 -14.76 -3.62 -9.75
N ALA A 179 -13.88 -4.48 -9.22
CA ALA A 179 -13.14 -4.18 -8.00
C ALA A 179 -12.21 -2.97 -8.16
N TRP A 180 -11.48 -2.88 -9.27
CA TRP A 180 -10.68 -1.69 -9.60
C TRP A 180 -11.55 -0.43 -9.79
N ALA A 181 -12.61 -0.54 -10.60
CA ALA A 181 -13.48 0.58 -10.98
C ALA A 181 -14.09 1.30 -9.77
N ILE A 182 -14.27 0.59 -8.65
CA ILE A 182 -14.79 1.14 -7.39
C ILE A 182 -13.87 2.23 -6.82
N ILE A 183 -12.56 2.10 -6.95
CA ILE A 183 -11.60 3.07 -6.40
C ILE A 183 -10.95 3.95 -7.47
N GLU A 184 -11.15 3.64 -8.75
CA GLU A 184 -10.54 4.33 -9.90
C GLU A 184 -10.66 5.86 -9.80
N GLN A 185 -11.86 6.40 -9.58
CA GLN A 185 -12.06 7.86 -9.47
C GLN A 185 -11.28 8.47 -8.29
N SER A 186 -11.20 7.75 -7.16
CA SER A 186 -10.47 8.22 -5.98
C SER A 186 -8.96 8.22 -6.22
N VAL A 187 -8.45 7.26 -6.99
CA VAL A 187 -7.05 7.19 -7.39
C VAL A 187 -6.72 8.30 -8.37
N LEU A 188 -7.54 8.52 -9.40
CA LEU A 188 -7.36 9.62 -10.36
C LEU A 188 -7.35 10.99 -9.66
N HIS A 189 -8.32 11.27 -8.78
CA HIS A 189 -8.32 12.52 -7.99
C HIS A 189 -7.06 12.70 -7.12
N GLN A 190 -6.48 11.60 -6.62
CA GLN A 190 -5.25 11.68 -5.84
C GLN A 190 -4.04 11.98 -6.73
N LEU A 191 -3.97 11.36 -7.91
CA LEU A 191 -2.95 11.62 -8.93
C LEU A 191 -3.04 13.07 -9.44
N ASP A 192 -4.23 13.57 -9.76
CA ASP A 192 -4.45 14.95 -10.20
C ASP A 192 -3.95 15.95 -9.16
N ARG A 193 -4.28 15.72 -7.88
CA ARG A 193 -3.77 16.57 -6.77
C ARG A 193 -2.26 16.58 -6.73
N TRP A 194 -1.62 15.42 -6.86
CA TRP A 194 -0.18 15.30 -6.84
C TRP A 194 0.48 15.92 -8.07
N GLN A 195 -0.15 15.82 -9.24
CA GLN A 195 0.30 16.43 -10.48
C GLN A 195 0.26 17.95 -10.39
N GLN A 196 -0.84 18.53 -9.88
CA GLN A 196 -0.95 19.97 -9.67
C GLN A 196 0.11 20.48 -8.68
N GLN A 197 0.36 19.75 -7.59
CA GLN A 197 1.41 20.10 -6.64
C GLN A 197 2.81 20.05 -7.26
N ALA A 198 3.12 19.04 -8.09
CA ALA A 198 4.39 18.96 -8.79
C ALA A 198 4.55 20.14 -9.78
N PHE A 199 3.49 20.44 -10.54
CA PHE A 199 3.46 21.56 -11.48
C PHE A 199 3.74 22.90 -10.81
N LEU A 200 3.12 23.18 -9.65
CA LEU A 200 3.36 24.40 -8.86
C LEU A 200 4.81 24.52 -8.35
N GLN A 201 5.54 23.40 -8.26
CA GLN A 201 6.96 23.35 -7.89
C GLN A 201 7.90 23.32 -9.10
N GLY A 202 7.38 23.42 -10.32
CA GLY A 202 8.17 23.27 -11.55
C GLY A 202 8.71 21.85 -11.76
N LYS A 203 8.05 20.83 -11.19
CA LYS A 203 8.40 19.41 -11.28
C LYS A 203 7.36 18.64 -12.09
N SER A 204 7.76 17.51 -12.64
CA SER A 204 6.86 16.51 -13.22
C SER A 204 6.31 15.56 -12.15
N LEU A 205 5.16 14.95 -12.41
CA LEU A 205 4.66 13.86 -11.58
C LEU A 205 5.62 12.67 -11.66
N PRO A 206 6.10 12.10 -10.53
CA PRO A 206 6.99 10.95 -10.56
C PRO A 206 6.29 9.71 -11.15
N PRO A 207 7.04 8.78 -11.76
CA PRO A 207 6.45 7.62 -12.42
C PRO A 207 5.91 6.60 -11.40
N LEU A 208 4.90 5.82 -11.81
CA LEU A 208 4.10 4.96 -10.95
C LEU A 208 4.51 3.48 -11.02
N TYR A 209 4.84 2.89 -9.89
CA TYR A 209 4.88 1.44 -9.71
C TYR A 209 3.53 0.91 -9.22
N LEU A 210 3.09 -0.22 -9.78
CA LEU A 210 1.91 -0.93 -9.32
C LEU A 210 2.29 -2.31 -8.80
N THR A 211 1.72 -2.68 -7.65
CA THR A 211 2.02 -3.97 -7.03
C THR A 211 0.82 -4.59 -6.32
N GLY A 212 0.85 -5.92 -6.16
CA GLY A 212 -0.16 -6.65 -5.41
C GLY A 212 0.06 -8.16 -5.44
N HIS A 213 -0.50 -8.83 -4.43
CA HIS A 213 -0.46 -10.29 -4.30
C HIS A 213 -1.86 -10.90 -4.50
N SER A 214 -1.93 -12.05 -5.18
CA SER A 214 -3.18 -12.80 -5.41
C SER A 214 -4.21 -11.92 -6.13
N LEU A 215 -5.42 -11.75 -5.57
CA LEU A 215 -6.43 -10.78 -6.04
C LEU A 215 -5.83 -9.39 -6.24
N GLY A 216 -5.00 -8.89 -5.30
CA GLY A 216 -4.37 -7.58 -5.41
C GLY A 216 -3.48 -7.44 -6.64
N GLY A 217 -2.83 -8.52 -7.08
CA GLY A 217 -2.09 -8.53 -8.34
C GLY A 217 -3.02 -8.35 -9.55
N ALA A 218 -4.22 -8.95 -9.52
CA ALA A 218 -5.20 -8.78 -10.59
C ALA A 218 -5.69 -7.34 -10.70
N LEU A 219 -5.97 -6.71 -9.56
CA LEU A 219 -6.37 -5.30 -9.48
C LEU A 219 -5.24 -4.38 -9.93
N ALA A 220 -3.99 -4.67 -9.57
CA ALA A 220 -2.83 -3.93 -10.04
C ALA A 220 -2.71 -3.94 -11.57
N SER A 221 -3.02 -5.05 -12.26
CA SER A 221 -3.06 -5.08 -13.73
C SER A 221 -4.18 -4.23 -14.33
N MET A 222 -5.38 -4.27 -13.75
CA MET A 222 -6.48 -3.41 -14.22
C MET A 222 -6.12 -1.94 -14.07
N ALA A 223 -5.55 -1.58 -12.91
CA ALA A 223 -5.08 -0.22 -12.65
C ALA A 223 -3.96 0.21 -13.59
N ALA A 224 -2.98 -0.66 -13.87
CA ALA A 224 -1.87 -0.33 -14.76
C ALA A 224 -2.38 -0.04 -16.19
N ALA A 225 -3.32 -0.84 -16.69
CA ALA A 225 -3.95 -0.60 -17.98
C ALA A 225 -4.74 0.72 -17.97
N ALA A 226 -5.60 0.95 -16.97
CA ALA A 226 -6.42 2.16 -16.90
C ALA A 226 -5.62 3.46 -16.75
N LEU A 227 -4.57 3.43 -15.92
CA LEU A 227 -3.75 4.60 -15.63
C LEU A 227 -2.79 4.92 -16.78
N SER A 228 -2.19 3.91 -17.43
CA SER A 228 -1.40 4.14 -18.65
C SER A 228 -2.25 4.68 -19.80
N ASP A 229 -3.49 4.21 -19.95
CA ASP A 229 -4.45 4.76 -20.92
C ASP A 229 -4.79 6.23 -20.57
N ASN A 230 -4.82 6.59 -19.28
CA ASN A 230 -4.92 7.98 -18.82
C ASN A 230 -3.58 8.76 -18.86
N GLN A 231 -2.59 8.30 -19.63
CA GLN A 231 -1.29 8.95 -19.81
C GLN A 231 -0.47 9.11 -18.51
N ILE A 232 -0.77 8.34 -17.47
CA ILE A 232 0.06 8.26 -16.28
C ILE A 232 1.27 7.37 -16.60
N GLU A 233 2.47 7.91 -16.39
CA GLU A 233 3.70 7.17 -16.61
C GLU A 233 3.81 5.98 -15.63
N VAL A 234 3.70 4.76 -16.15
CA VAL A 234 3.88 3.53 -15.38
C VAL A 234 5.34 3.10 -15.46
N ALA A 235 6.05 3.17 -14.33
CA ALA A 235 7.42 2.68 -14.18
C ALA A 235 7.50 1.15 -14.21
N GLY A 236 6.46 0.48 -13.70
CA GLY A 236 6.35 -0.97 -13.81
C GLY A 236 5.25 -1.59 -12.98
N LEU A 237 4.81 -2.75 -13.43
CA LEU A 237 3.78 -3.57 -12.82
C LEU A 237 4.43 -4.86 -12.29
N TYR A 238 4.42 -5.04 -10.98
CA TYR A 238 5.02 -6.18 -10.29
C TYR A 238 3.94 -6.95 -9.53
N THR A 239 3.61 -8.16 -9.98
CA THR A 239 2.50 -8.93 -9.40
C THR A 239 2.96 -10.28 -8.88
N PHE A 240 2.40 -10.73 -7.75
CA PHE A 240 2.82 -11.94 -7.06
C PHE A 240 1.64 -12.90 -6.92
N GLY A 241 1.75 -14.13 -7.42
CA GLY A 241 0.64 -15.11 -7.36
C GLY A 241 -0.62 -14.66 -8.11
N GLN A 242 -0.45 -13.80 -9.12
CA GLN A 242 -1.57 -13.18 -9.83
C GLN A 242 -2.36 -14.19 -10.68
N PRO A 243 -3.70 -14.21 -10.59
CA PRO A 243 -4.53 -15.04 -11.46
C PRO A 243 -4.64 -14.50 -12.90
N ARG A 244 -5.30 -15.23 -13.78
CA ARG A 244 -5.55 -14.75 -15.15
C ARG A 244 -6.53 -13.59 -15.13
N VAL A 245 -6.15 -12.45 -15.70
CA VAL A 245 -6.89 -11.18 -15.58
C VAL A 245 -7.77 -10.82 -16.77
N GLY A 246 -7.60 -11.51 -17.90
CA GLY A 246 -8.31 -11.25 -19.13
C GLY A 246 -7.91 -12.25 -20.22
N ASP A 247 -8.40 -12.03 -21.43
CA ASP A 247 -8.03 -12.84 -22.57
C ASP A 247 -6.59 -12.55 -23.07
N LEU A 248 -6.15 -13.37 -24.02
CA LEU A 248 -4.83 -13.27 -24.61
C LEU A 248 -4.61 -11.92 -25.31
N THR A 249 -5.66 -11.34 -25.88
CA THR A 249 -5.59 -10.03 -26.55
C THR A 249 -5.29 -8.93 -25.54
N PHE A 250 -6.02 -8.89 -24.43
CA PHE A 250 -5.80 -7.90 -23.36
C PHE A 250 -4.40 -8.03 -22.76
N THR A 251 -3.98 -9.26 -22.42
CA THR A 251 -2.67 -9.49 -21.77
C THR A 251 -1.48 -9.17 -22.68
N ARG A 252 -1.60 -9.45 -23.99
CA ARG A 252 -0.60 -9.02 -24.98
C ARG A 252 -0.52 -7.51 -25.10
N GLN A 253 -1.67 -6.83 -25.17
CA GLN A 253 -1.68 -5.38 -25.24
C GLN A 253 -1.11 -4.73 -23.98
N LEU A 254 -1.44 -5.23 -22.78
CA LEU A 254 -0.84 -4.76 -21.52
C LEU A 254 0.70 -4.87 -21.55
N SER A 255 1.21 -6.00 -22.02
CA SER A 255 2.67 -6.22 -22.10
C SER A 255 3.33 -5.30 -23.14
N GLN A 256 2.65 -5.03 -24.26
CA GLN A 256 3.14 -4.14 -25.32
C GLN A 256 3.12 -2.67 -24.91
N HIS A 257 2.02 -2.17 -24.34
CA HIS A 257 1.89 -0.77 -23.95
C HIS A 257 2.82 -0.39 -22.79
N LEU A 258 3.11 -1.34 -21.89
CA LEU A 258 4.06 -1.14 -20.80
C LEU A 258 5.49 -1.51 -21.18
N ASP A 259 5.75 -1.90 -22.42
CA ASP A 259 7.08 -2.07 -23.02
C ASP A 259 8.12 -2.75 -22.11
N GLY A 260 7.86 -4.02 -21.77
CA GLY A 260 8.77 -4.82 -20.94
C GLY A 260 8.71 -4.52 -19.43
N LYS A 261 7.87 -3.59 -18.97
CA LYS A 261 7.73 -3.22 -17.55
C LYS A 261 6.69 -4.06 -16.78
N VAL A 262 6.36 -5.25 -17.27
CA VAL A 262 5.39 -6.17 -16.64
C VAL A 262 6.11 -7.41 -16.11
N PHE A 263 6.14 -7.55 -14.78
CA PHE A 263 6.82 -8.64 -14.09
C PHE A 263 5.83 -9.44 -13.24
N ARG A 264 5.56 -10.69 -13.64
CA ARG A 264 4.64 -11.60 -12.95
C ARG A 264 5.42 -12.73 -12.29
N PHE A 265 5.36 -12.80 -10.96
CA PHE A 265 5.98 -13.84 -10.16
C PHE A 265 4.96 -14.92 -9.81
N VAL A 266 5.28 -16.16 -10.14
CA VAL A 266 4.46 -17.34 -9.88
C VAL A 266 5.28 -18.30 -9.04
N ASN A 267 4.78 -18.67 -7.88
CA ASN A 267 5.37 -19.76 -7.11
C ASN A 267 4.80 -21.07 -7.64
N ASN A 268 5.65 -21.90 -8.23
CA ASN A 268 5.33 -23.31 -8.42
C ASN A 268 5.50 -23.98 -7.06
N ILE A 269 4.40 -24.46 -6.48
CA ILE A 269 4.41 -25.40 -5.35
C ILE A 269 4.32 -26.80 -5.94
#